data_AF-A0A2B7Y8U4-F1
#
_entry.id   AF-A0A2B7Y8U4-F1
#
_cell.length_a   1.000
_cell.length_b   1.000
_cell.length_c   1.000
_cell.angle_alpha   90.00
_cell.angle_beta   90.00
_cell.angle_gamma   90.00
#
_symmetry.space_group_name_H-M   'P 1'
#
loop_
_entity.id
_entity.type
_entity.pdbx_description
1 polymer ?
#
loop_
_entity_poly.entity_id
_entity_poly.type
_entity_poly.pdbx_seq_one_letter_code
_entity_poly.pdbx_strand_id
1 'polypeptide(L)'
;MNDPRMLDEKFRAKVESGVLPVDCHDRVLRIAYVYLDKGLWDGNEVFDVVDKLHTRGWSFGSGDLKFNRTLDIFYLAQIAAGIYRSSDQLGEILQGEEFDIFYAQHHQLLNQDAWRQYYSPAFLAQPISARFYRLPDLQDLPDSSDPLGQPRQKGTIGHFTKLPRWAWNVVRTHRRQPTLPVATITQIALSTLQKAILHLRKDYPIVQPYSETQACFWLKYMGVDLPGPFVTKGIWNPNQFGIFVAQGAFDMWAWEAHYSQGLWDSIEARIAPLKPDLDGTRKSEVNSYGWPDGGVGVHAWWRGWEPELGSQEEIEFLTAVAVKETEAIDVSNLDYTMRSHMLLGVMRAAFETERGKHMQDLKWRITEAGRIDESRAEQWIQEVLMVMKPYVQKLDDDVWPAAAEDQSELLRHILMENGQLFARWKLSPVSKEFSFELKARK
;
A
#
# COMPACT_ATOMS: atom_id res chain seq x y z
N MET A 1 -10.62 44.47 2.84
CA MET A 1 -10.71 43.03 3.12
C MET A 1 -9.47 42.42 2.48
N ASN A 2 -8.54 41.88 3.26
CA ASN A 2 -7.30 41.30 2.71
C ASN A 2 -7.65 39.97 2.03
N ASP A 3 -7.14 39.75 0.82
CA ASP A 3 -7.28 38.46 0.12
C ASP A 3 -6.55 37.37 0.93
N PRO A 4 -7.23 36.30 1.39
CA PRO A 4 -6.61 35.19 2.13
C PRO A 4 -5.37 34.62 1.43
N ARG A 5 -5.38 34.58 0.10
CA ARG A 5 -4.25 34.10 -0.72
C ARG A 5 -2.98 34.93 -0.54
N MET A 6 -3.12 36.24 -0.33
CA MET A 6 -1.96 37.10 -0.09
C MET A 6 -1.27 36.83 1.26
N LEU A 7 -1.99 36.33 2.27
CA LEU A 7 -1.38 36.00 3.57
C LEU A 7 -0.57 34.71 3.45
N ASP A 8 -1.09 33.73 2.74
CA ASP A 8 -0.44 32.44 2.55
C ASP A 8 0.73 32.50 1.57
N GLU A 9 0.65 33.32 0.52
CA GLU A 9 1.81 33.62 -0.34
C GLU A 9 2.93 34.34 0.43
N LYS A 10 2.58 35.32 1.29
CA LYS A 10 3.56 36.01 2.14
C LYS A 10 4.20 35.05 3.15
N PHE A 11 3.42 34.15 3.74
CA PHE A 11 3.93 33.12 4.63
C PHE A 11 4.91 32.19 3.90
N ARG A 12 4.50 31.65 2.75
CA ARG A 12 5.34 30.80 1.89
C ARG A 12 6.63 31.50 1.51
N ALA A 13 6.57 32.74 1.04
CA ALA A 13 7.77 33.49 0.63
C ALA A 13 8.75 33.71 1.80
N LYS A 14 8.24 34.00 3.01
CA LYS A 14 9.08 34.15 4.22
C LYS A 14 9.72 32.83 4.65
N VAL A 15 8.98 31.73 4.55
CA VAL A 15 9.47 30.39 4.89
C VAL A 15 10.51 29.92 3.85
N GLU A 16 10.24 30.06 2.56
CA GLU A 16 11.15 29.65 1.48
C GLU A 16 12.43 30.49 1.41
N SER A 17 12.37 31.76 1.82
CA SER A 17 13.56 32.63 1.93
C SER A 17 14.36 32.43 3.23
N GLY A 18 13.90 31.57 4.14
CA GLY A 18 14.54 31.34 5.44
C GLY A 18 14.35 32.44 6.47
N VAL A 19 13.51 33.46 6.18
CA VAL A 19 13.16 34.54 7.12
C VAL A 19 12.35 33.99 8.30
N LEU A 20 11.49 32.99 8.05
CA LEU A 20 10.71 32.31 9.08
C LEU A 20 11.11 30.82 9.15
N PRO A 21 11.65 30.32 10.27
CA PRO A 21 12.00 28.91 10.39
C PRO A 21 10.75 28.02 10.49
N VAL A 22 10.83 26.82 9.92
CA VAL A 22 9.83 25.76 10.07
C VAL A 22 10.34 24.79 11.14
N ASP A 23 10.02 25.10 12.39
CA ASP A 23 10.57 24.46 13.60
C ASP A 23 9.50 23.74 14.45
N CYS A 24 8.23 23.80 14.05
CA CYS A 24 7.12 23.16 14.74
C CYS A 24 6.10 22.57 13.78
N HIS A 25 5.30 21.63 14.30
CA HIS A 25 4.24 20.92 13.57
C HIS A 25 3.30 21.87 12.82
N ASP A 26 2.80 22.90 13.50
CA ASP A 26 1.84 23.85 12.92
C ASP A 26 2.40 24.62 11.71
N ARG A 27 3.71 24.93 11.71
CA ARG A 27 4.36 25.58 10.56
C ARG A 27 4.55 24.61 9.39
N VAL A 28 4.85 23.33 9.66
CA VAL A 28 4.90 22.28 8.63
C VAL A 28 3.51 22.07 8.04
N LEU A 29 2.46 21.99 8.86
CA LEU A 29 1.07 21.90 8.42
C LEU A 29 0.69 23.08 7.52
N ARG A 30 1.00 24.31 7.94
CA ARG A 30 0.64 25.50 7.18
C ARG A 30 1.33 25.54 5.82
N ILE A 31 2.64 25.27 5.76
CA ILE A 31 3.34 25.27 4.45
C ILE A 31 2.87 24.12 3.56
N ALA A 32 2.55 22.96 4.15
CA ALA A 32 1.98 21.82 3.44
C ALA A 32 0.58 22.14 2.88
N TYR A 33 -0.29 22.79 3.66
CA TYR A 33 -1.59 23.28 3.20
C TYR A 33 -1.44 24.23 2.01
N VAL A 34 -0.53 25.20 2.10
CA VAL A 34 -0.25 26.15 1.00
C VAL A 34 0.30 25.45 -0.24
N TYR A 35 1.04 24.34 -0.08
CA TYR A 35 1.51 23.54 -1.21
C TYR A 35 0.43 22.64 -1.83
N LEU A 36 -0.66 22.36 -1.09
CA LEU A 36 -1.81 21.58 -1.56
C LEU A 36 -2.94 22.46 -2.13
N ASP A 37 -3.05 23.74 -1.72
CA ASP A 37 -4.07 24.67 -2.20
C ASP A 37 -3.83 25.17 -3.65
N LYS A 38 -4.92 25.34 -4.42
CA LYS A 38 -5.10 25.17 -5.90
C LYS A 38 -4.21 25.88 -6.93
N GLY A 39 -3.13 26.58 -6.59
CA GLY A 39 -2.40 27.38 -7.59
C GLY A 39 -1.50 26.60 -8.59
N LEU A 40 -1.20 25.32 -8.33
CA LEU A 40 -0.01 24.62 -8.87
C LEU A 40 -0.29 23.15 -9.27
N TRP A 41 -1.46 22.88 -9.85
CA TRP A 41 -1.90 21.54 -10.24
C TRP A 41 -1.21 20.99 -11.49
N ASP A 42 0.06 20.59 -11.35
CA ASP A 42 0.84 19.93 -12.40
C ASP A 42 1.58 18.67 -11.89
N GLY A 43 0.95 17.85 -11.02
CA GLY A 43 1.67 16.71 -10.43
C GLY A 43 0.89 15.74 -9.54
N ASN A 44 1.64 14.95 -8.80
CA ASN A 44 1.23 13.85 -7.95
C ASN A 44 1.06 14.34 -6.50
N GLU A 45 0.00 15.13 -6.23
CA GLU A 45 -0.26 15.94 -5.02
C GLU A 45 0.53 15.56 -3.75
N VAL A 46 0.05 14.59 -2.95
CA VAL A 46 0.67 14.28 -1.65
C VAL A 46 2.10 13.74 -1.79
N PHE A 47 2.42 13.06 -2.89
CA PHE A 47 3.75 12.49 -3.15
C PHE A 47 4.76 13.58 -3.54
N ASP A 48 4.36 14.53 -4.38
CA ASP A 48 5.22 15.62 -4.80
C ASP A 48 5.40 16.64 -3.67
N VAL A 49 4.37 16.86 -2.86
CA VAL A 49 4.46 17.76 -1.70
C VAL A 49 5.41 17.18 -0.65
N VAL A 50 5.37 15.87 -0.35
CA VAL A 50 6.34 15.30 0.61
C VAL A 50 7.78 15.46 0.12
N ASP A 51 8.05 15.25 -1.17
CA ASP A 51 9.39 15.41 -1.74
C ASP A 51 9.87 16.88 -1.66
N LYS A 52 8.96 17.84 -1.87
CA LYS A 52 9.21 19.29 -1.70
C LYS A 52 9.49 19.67 -0.26
N LEU A 53 8.82 19.06 0.71
CA LEU A 53 9.08 19.28 2.15
C LEU A 53 10.45 18.72 2.52
N HIS A 54 10.73 17.47 2.14
CA HIS A 54 11.98 16.78 2.44
C HIS A 54 13.21 17.48 1.87
N THR A 55 13.13 17.98 0.63
CA THR A 55 14.21 18.76 -0.01
C THR A 55 14.59 20.02 0.77
N ARG A 56 13.64 20.58 1.53
CA ARG A 56 13.87 21.76 2.38
C ARG A 56 14.17 21.42 3.83
N GLY A 57 14.31 20.13 4.14
CA GLY A 57 14.59 19.64 5.48
C GLY A 57 13.38 19.65 6.43
N TRP A 58 12.17 19.76 5.89
CA TRP A 58 10.91 19.80 6.65
C TRP A 58 10.25 18.42 6.69
N SER A 59 9.70 18.06 7.85
CA SER A 59 9.00 16.81 8.10
C SER A 59 8.05 17.00 9.28
N PHE A 60 6.94 16.26 9.30
CA PHE A 60 6.04 16.17 10.45
C PHE A 60 6.63 15.27 11.54
N GLY A 61 7.48 14.31 11.16
CA GLY A 61 8.18 13.45 12.10
C GLY A 61 9.34 14.14 12.82
N SER A 62 9.61 13.67 14.04
CA SER A 62 10.73 14.10 14.87
C SER A 62 11.57 12.90 15.32
N GLY A 63 12.85 13.12 15.65
CA GLY A 63 13.76 12.04 16.07
C GLY A 63 13.89 10.97 14.98
N ASP A 64 13.70 9.70 15.36
CA ASP A 64 13.79 8.55 14.44
C ASP A 64 12.69 8.53 13.37
N LEU A 65 11.62 9.31 13.54
CA LEU A 65 10.54 9.46 12.57
C LEU A 65 10.75 10.65 11.61
N LYS A 66 11.83 11.42 11.77
CA LYS A 66 12.12 12.54 10.86
C LYS A 66 12.33 12.02 9.44
N PHE A 67 11.66 12.64 8.47
CA PHE A 67 11.61 12.22 7.06
C PHE A 67 10.99 10.84 6.84
N ASN A 68 10.15 10.38 7.76
CA ASN A 68 9.37 9.17 7.55
C ASN A 68 8.28 9.43 6.49
N ARG A 69 8.47 8.88 5.30
CA ARG A 69 7.57 9.08 4.16
C ARG A 69 6.13 8.67 4.46
N THR A 70 5.93 7.58 5.21
CA THR A 70 4.58 7.15 5.63
C THR A 70 3.89 8.18 6.50
N LEU A 71 4.58 8.64 7.56
CA LEU A 71 4.04 9.64 8.48
C LEU A 71 3.77 10.97 7.78
N ASP A 72 4.69 11.41 6.94
CA ASP A 72 4.58 12.72 6.29
C ASP A 72 3.45 12.74 5.25
N ILE A 73 3.31 11.68 4.43
CA ILE A 73 2.19 11.56 3.49
C ILE A 73 0.86 11.36 4.22
N PHE A 74 0.84 10.69 5.39
CA PHE A 74 -0.38 10.61 6.19
C PHE A 74 -0.94 12.00 6.51
N TYR A 75 -0.11 12.93 7.00
CA TYR A 75 -0.57 14.29 7.28
C TYR A 75 -1.02 15.04 6.03
N LEU A 76 -0.34 14.84 4.90
CA LEU A 76 -0.78 15.42 3.62
C LEU A 76 -2.13 14.86 3.16
N ALA A 77 -2.37 13.56 3.35
CA ALA A 77 -3.65 12.91 3.08
C ALA A 77 -4.77 13.46 4.01
N GLN A 78 -4.46 13.78 5.27
CA GLN A 78 -5.40 14.44 6.19
C GLN A 78 -5.76 15.86 5.74
N ILE A 79 -4.76 16.64 5.30
CA ILE A 79 -4.99 17.98 4.75
C ILE A 79 -5.89 17.88 3.51
N ALA A 80 -5.57 16.97 2.59
CA ALA A 80 -6.40 16.74 1.42
C ALA A 80 -7.83 16.31 1.81
N ALA A 81 -7.99 15.46 2.83
CA ALA A 81 -9.31 15.10 3.35
C ALA A 81 -10.10 16.30 3.87
N GLY A 82 -9.48 17.16 4.67
CA GLY A 82 -10.09 18.40 5.15
C GLY A 82 -10.52 19.31 3.99
N ILE A 83 -9.65 19.50 3.00
CA ILE A 83 -9.92 20.36 1.84
C ILE A 83 -11.14 19.87 1.07
N TYR A 84 -11.24 18.56 0.84
CA TYR A 84 -12.39 17.96 0.15
C TYR A 84 -13.69 18.03 0.96
N ARG A 85 -13.61 17.99 2.29
CA ARG A 85 -14.77 18.17 3.17
C ARG A 85 -15.30 19.60 3.18
N SER A 86 -14.42 20.58 3.02
CA SER A 86 -14.76 22.01 2.97
C SER A 86 -15.17 22.51 1.57
N SER A 87 -15.05 21.69 0.52
CA SER A 87 -15.47 22.05 -0.84
C SER A 87 -16.86 21.51 -1.18
N ASP A 88 -17.74 22.35 -1.73
CA ASP A 88 -18.93 21.89 -2.46
C ASP A 88 -18.44 21.05 -3.65
N GLN A 89 -18.64 19.74 -3.50
CA GLN A 89 -17.98 18.73 -4.30
C GLN A 89 -18.21 18.94 -5.79
N LEU A 90 -17.12 18.89 -6.56
CA LEU A 90 -17.07 18.84 -8.03
C LEU A 90 -17.46 20.13 -8.80
N GLY A 91 -17.75 21.26 -8.14
CA GLY A 91 -18.25 22.45 -8.83
C GLY A 91 -17.32 23.67 -8.86
N GLU A 92 -16.71 24.03 -7.73
CA GLU A 92 -16.05 25.33 -7.60
C GLU A 92 -14.57 25.24 -7.21
N ILE A 93 -13.77 26.10 -7.86
CA ILE A 93 -12.37 26.34 -7.51
C ILE A 93 -12.35 26.84 -6.06
N LEU A 94 -11.93 25.97 -5.11
CA LEU A 94 -11.50 26.34 -3.75
C LEU A 94 -11.12 27.81 -3.70
N GLN A 95 -12.02 28.62 -3.16
CA GLN A 95 -11.59 29.83 -2.50
C GLN A 95 -10.99 29.31 -1.21
N GLY A 96 -9.65 29.16 -1.18
CA GLY A 96 -8.95 28.65 -0.01
C GLY A 96 -9.47 29.38 1.23
N GLU A 97 -10.01 28.62 2.19
CA GLU A 97 -10.29 29.15 3.51
C GLU A 97 -8.96 29.58 4.13
N GLU A 98 -8.95 30.65 4.91
CA GLU A 98 -7.76 31.02 5.66
C GLU A 98 -7.31 29.82 6.51
N PHE A 99 -6.02 29.47 6.47
CA PHE A 99 -5.48 28.27 7.14
C PHE A 99 -5.94 28.14 8.61
N ASP A 100 -6.08 29.26 9.32
CA ASP A 100 -6.50 29.26 10.73
C ASP A 100 -7.95 28.76 10.90
N ILE A 101 -8.85 29.08 9.96
CA ILE A 101 -10.24 28.58 9.93
C ILE A 101 -10.23 27.08 9.60
N PHE A 102 -9.50 26.70 8.55
CA PHE A 102 -9.33 25.31 8.14
C PHE A 102 -8.81 24.43 9.28
N TYR A 103 -7.74 24.89 9.95
CA TYR A 103 -7.12 24.18 11.05
C TYR A 103 -8.07 24.05 12.24
N ALA A 104 -8.83 25.08 12.58
CA ALA A 104 -9.82 25.02 13.65
C ALA A 104 -10.94 24.00 13.37
N GLN A 105 -11.42 23.92 12.12
CA GLN A 105 -12.45 22.96 11.71
C GLN A 105 -11.94 21.51 11.72
N HIS A 106 -10.70 21.28 11.28
CA HIS A 106 -10.13 19.93 11.06
C HIS A 106 -9.07 19.54 12.11
N HIS A 107 -9.01 20.21 13.26
CA HIS A 107 -7.96 20.04 14.27
C HIS A 107 -7.78 18.59 14.73
N GLN A 108 -8.87 17.82 14.83
CA GLN A 108 -8.80 16.40 15.22
C GLN A 108 -8.01 15.53 14.23
N LEU A 109 -8.03 15.87 12.95
CA LEU A 109 -7.26 15.18 11.91
C LEU A 109 -5.81 15.67 11.84
N LEU A 110 -5.58 16.95 12.19
CA LEU A 110 -4.34 17.64 11.88
C LEU A 110 -3.39 17.80 13.07
N ASN A 111 -3.84 17.61 14.31
CA ASN A 111 -2.97 17.74 15.48
C ASN A 111 -1.75 16.80 15.43
N GLN A 112 -0.69 17.18 16.15
CA GLN A 112 0.62 16.49 16.13
C GLN A 112 0.58 15.02 16.56
N ASP A 113 -0.43 14.62 17.34
CA ASP A 113 -0.59 13.24 17.81
C ASP A 113 -1.68 12.46 17.05
N ALA A 114 -2.31 13.06 16.04
CA ALA A 114 -3.40 12.45 15.28
C ALA A 114 -3.00 11.09 14.68
N TRP A 115 -1.75 10.98 14.19
CA TRP A 115 -1.23 9.74 13.61
C TRP A 115 -1.30 8.53 14.55
N ARG A 116 -1.27 8.73 15.87
CA ARG A 116 -1.27 7.64 16.86
C ARG A 116 -2.56 6.83 16.87
N GLN A 117 -3.64 7.38 16.32
CA GLN A 117 -4.90 6.66 16.15
C GLN A 117 -4.87 5.72 14.93
N TYR A 118 -4.00 6.00 13.96
CA TYR A 118 -3.96 5.33 12.66
C TYR A 118 -2.77 4.40 12.52
N TYR A 119 -1.63 4.73 13.14
CA TYR A 119 -0.41 3.95 13.05
C TYR A 119 0.11 3.48 14.40
N SER A 120 0.62 2.25 14.45
CA SER A 120 1.47 1.81 15.53
C SER A 120 2.88 2.41 15.39
N PRO A 121 3.55 2.82 16.49
CA PRO A 121 4.93 3.31 16.42
C PRO A 121 5.90 2.26 15.86
N ALA A 122 5.67 0.98 16.17
CA ALA A 122 6.49 -0.12 15.65
C ALA A 122 6.39 -0.22 14.12
N PHE A 123 5.21 -0.03 13.54
CA PHE A 123 5.01 -0.03 12.10
C PHE A 123 5.72 1.15 11.41
N LEU A 124 5.64 2.35 11.99
CA LEU A 124 6.34 3.53 11.44
C LEU A 124 7.86 3.42 11.59
N ALA A 125 8.36 2.81 12.66
CA ALA A 125 9.79 2.61 12.89
C ALA A 125 10.43 1.61 11.90
N GLN A 126 9.64 0.85 11.15
CA GLN A 126 10.18 -0.04 10.13
C GLN A 126 10.89 0.78 9.04
N PRO A 127 12.13 0.39 8.63
CA PRO A 127 12.86 1.08 7.57
C PRO A 127 12.05 1.21 6.27
N ILE A 128 11.22 0.21 5.97
CA ILE A 128 10.37 0.21 4.77
C ILE A 128 9.27 1.27 4.81
N SER A 129 8.67 1.52 5.97
CA SER A 129 7.63 2.55 6.17
C SER A 129 8.23 3.96 6.12
N ALA A 130 9.48 4.12 6.57
CA ALA A 130 10.20 5.37 6.43
C ALA A 130 10.48 5.74 4.96
N ARG A 131 10.65 4.74 4.09
CA ARG A 131 11.01 4.92 2.68
C ARG A 131 9.85 4.89 1.70
N PHE A 132 8.80 4.14 2.00
CA PHE A 132 7.64 3.96 1.14
C PHE A 132 6.37 4.27 1.91
N TYR A 133 5.46 4.97 1.25
CA TYR A 133 4.13 5.24 1.77
C TYR A 133 3.33 3.95 1.93
N ARG A 134 2.85 3.71 3.16
CA ARG A 134 1.96 2.59 3.49
C ARG A 134 0.71 3.12 4.18
N LEU A 135 -0.42 2.47 3.91
CA LEU A 135 -1.66 2.80 4.61
C LEU A 135 -1.54 2.49 6.11
N PRO A 136 -2.31 3.21 6.94
CA PRO A 136 -2.47 2.92 8.37
C PRO A 136 -2.66 1.44 8.72
N ASP A 137 -2.04 0.99 9.82
CA ASP A 137 -2.20 -0.38 10.33
C ASP A 137 -3.26 -0.53 11.43
N LEU A 138 -3.71 0.58 12.04
CA LEU A 138 -4.71 0.61 13.13
C LEU A 138 -6.14 1.04 12.74
N GLN A 139 -6.30 2.01 11.83
CA GLN A 139 -7.60 2.47 11.30
C GLN A 139 -7.48 2.96 9.86
N ASP A 140 -8.55 2.92 9.05
CA ASP A 140 -8.48 3.43 7.67
C ASP A 140 -8.19 4.95 7.60
N LEU A 141 -7.66 5.42 6.47
CA LEU A 141 -7.61 6.85 6.19
C LEU A 141 -9.04 7.43 6.19
N PRO A 142 -9.23 8.67 6.67
CA PRO A 142 -10.53 9.32 6.61
C PRO A 142 -11.11 9.38 5.20
N ASP A 143 -12.40 9.06 5.12
CA ASP A 143 -13.22 9.02 3.91
C ASP A 143 -12.82 7.97 2.87
N SER A 144 -11.87 7.06 3.16
CA SER A 144 -11.33 6.10 2.18
C SER A 144 -12.14 4.80 2.00
N SER A 145 -13.24 4.62 2.74
CA SER A 145 -14.07 3.41 2.73
C SER A 145 -15.21 3.42 1.71
N ASP A 146 -15.43 4.54 1.05
CA ASP A 146 -16.62 4.79 0.24
C ASP A 146 -16.25 5.61 -1.02
N PRO A 147 -17.15 5.71 -2.01
CA PRO A 147 -17.03 6.64 -3.12
C PRO A 147 -16.49 8.01 -2.73
N LEU A 148 -15.53 8.51 -3.51
CA LEU A 148 -14.98 9.84 -3.27
C LEU A 148 -16.09 10.90 -3.44
N GLY A 149 -16.24 11.76 -2.45
CA GLY A 149 -17.32 12.76 -2.40
C GLY A 149 -18.63 12.23 -1.79
N GLN A 150 -18.88 10.93 -1.77
CA GLN A 150 -20.10 10.39 -1.16
C GLN A 150 -19.76 9.45 0.00
N PRO A 151 -18.95 9.89 0.99
CA PRO A 151 -18.64 9.02 2.12
C PRO A 151 -19.90 8.74 2.93
N ARG A 152 -20.11 7.48 3.30
CA ARG A 152 -21.20 7.14 4.21
C ARG A 152 -20.88 7.73 5.58
N GLN A 153 -21.80 8.48 6.16
CA GLN A 153 -21.67 8.92 7.55
C GLN A 153 -21.95 7.74 8.48
N LYS A 154 -20.93 6.92 8.74
CA LYS A 154 -21.01 5.81 9.68
C LYS A 154 -20.13 6.12 10.89
N GLY A 155 -20.72 6.09 12.08
CA GLY A 155 -20.06 6.42 13.35
C GLY A 155 -19.11 5.36 13.89
N THR A 156 -18.63 4.46 13.03
CA THR A 156 -17.82 3.29 13.43
C THR A 156 -16.35 3.52 13.15
N ILE A 157 -15.56 3.42 14.21
CA ILE A 157 -14.10 3.34 14.18
C ILE A 157 -13.70 1.93 13.72
N GLY A 158 -12.82 1.81 12.72
CA GLY A 158 -12.36 0.51 12.24
C GLY A 158 -11.61 0.53 10.91
N HIS A 159 -11.33 -0.67 10.42
CA HIS A 159 -10.66 -0.92 9.15
C HIS A 159 -11.62 -1.60 8.17
N PHE A 160 -12.32 -0.81 7.36
CA PHE A 160 -13.27 -1.27 6.37
C PHE A 160 -12.57 -1.69 5.07
N THR A 161 -11.49 -1.02 4.69
CA THR A 161 -10.80 -1.28 3.41
C THR A 161 -9.73 -2.35 3.52
N LYS A 162 -9.22 -2.63 4.72
CA LYS A 162 -8.08 -3.53 4.94
C LYS A 162 -8.35 -4.97 4.47
N LEU A 163 -9.44 -5.59 4.94
CA LEU A 163 -9.80 -6.96 4.54
C LEU A 163 -10.17 -7.07 3.05
N PRO A 164 -11.03 -6.19 2.48
CA PRO A 164 -11.26 -6.14 1.04
C PRO A 164 -9.98 -6.00 0.20
N ARG A 165 -9.08 -5.07 0.56
CA ARG A 165 -7.82 -4.82 -0.16
C ARG A 165 -6.92 -6.05 -0.11
N TRP A 166 -6.78 -6.67 1.06
CA TRP A 166 -6.05 -7.91 1.22
C TRP A 166 -6.63 -9.02 0.33
N ALA A 167 -7.95 -9.24 0.36
CA ALA A 167 -8.61 -10.26 -0.45
C ALA A 167 -8.41 -10.01 -1.95
N TRP A 168 -8.51 -8.75 -2.37
CA TRP A 168 -8.21 -8.33 -3.73
C TRP A 168 -6.77 -8.68 -4.14
N ASN A 169 -5.79 -8.44 -3.27
CA ASN A 169 -4.40 -8.80 -3.53
C ASN A 169 -4.18 -10.32 -3.62
N VAL A 170 -4.88 -11.12 -2.80
CA VAL A 170 -4.88 -12.59 -2.87
C VAL A 170 -5.38 -13.07 -4.23
N VAL A 171 -6.58 -12.62 -4.64
CA VAL A 171 -7.18 -13.02 -5.92
C VAL A 171 -6.31 -12.60 -7.10
N ARG A 172 -5.75 -11.40 -7.07
CA ARG A 172 -4.82 -10.95 -8.12
C ARG A 172 -3.56 -11.79 -8.19
N THR A 173 -3.02 -12.18 -7.04
CA THR A 173 -1.81 -13.01 -7.00
C THR A 173 -2.08 -14.38 -7.62
N HIS A 174 -3.14 -15.06 -7.20
CA HIS A 174 -3.60 -16.32 -7.80
C HIS A 174 -3.81 -16.19 -9.32
N ARG A 175 -4.53 -15.16 -9.77
CA ARG A 175 -4.88 -15.03 -11.20
C ARG A 175 -3.71 -14.61 -12.09
N ARG A 176 -2.71 -13.91 -11.56
CA ARG A 176 -1.49 -13.55 -12.31
C ARG A 176 -0.57 -14.74 -12.50
N GLN A 177 -0.46 -15.56 -11.46
CA GLN A 177 0.45 -16.68 -11.35
C GLN A 177 -0.32 -17.84 -10.70
N PRO A 178 -1.12 -18.61 -11.48
CA PRO A 178 -1.88 -19.75 -10.98
C PRO A 178 -0.96 -20.98 -10.83
N THR A 179 0.15 -20.78 -10.12
CA THR A 179 1.25 -21.74 -9.89
C THR A 179 0.91 -22.69 -8.74
N LEU A 180 0.22 -22.16 -7.73
CA LEU A 180 -0.30 -22.91 -6.60
C LEU A 180 -1.81 -23.16 -6.77
N PRO A 181 -2.34 -24.31 -6.30
CA PRO A 181 -3.78 -24.55 -6.27
C PRO A 181 -4.54 -23.48 -5.47
N VAL A 182 -5.77 -23.16 -5.87
CA VAL A 182 -6.66 -22.21 -5.14
C VAL A 182 -6.72 -22.53 -3.65
N ALA A 183 -6.91 -23.82 -3.30
CA ALA A 183 -6.98 -24.25 -1.91
C ALA A 183 -5.70 -23.92 -1.12
N THR A 184 -4.53 -24.09 -1.72
CA THR A 184 -3.23 -23.76 -1.10
C THR A 184 -3.08 -22.26 -0.92
N ILE A 185 -3.40 -21.46 -1.93
CA ILE A 185 -3.35 -19.98 -1.82
C ILE A 185 -4.32 -19.48 -0.75
N THR A 186 -5.55 -19.98 -0.71
CA THR A 186 -6.54 -19.62 0.29
C THR A 186 -6.06 -19.99 1.70
N GLN A 187 -5.47 -21.17 1.90
CA GLN A 187 -4.92 -21.58 3.19
C GLN A 187 -3.76 -20.67 3.64
N ILE A 188 -2.82 -20.36 2.74
CA ILE A 188 -1.72 -19.42 3.00
C ILE A 188 -2.28 -18.04 3.36
N ALA A 189 -3.25 -17.56 2.60
CA ALA A 189 -3.89 -16.27 2.82
C ALA A 189 -4.52 -16.20 4.22
N LEU A 190 -5.42 -17.14 4.57
CA LEU A 190 -6.12 -17.13 5.85
C LEU A 190 -5.15 -17.25 7.03
N SER A 191 -4.15 -18.15 6.94
CA SER A 191 -3.19 -18.35 8.03
C SER A 191 -2.26 -17.15 8.25
N THR A 192 -1.81 -16.48 7.19
CA THR A 192 -1.00 -15.26 7.30
C THR A 192 -1.81 -14.09 7.86
N LEU A 193 -3.03 -13.89 7.36
CA LEU A 193 -3.94 -12.85 7.85
C LEU A 193 -4.24 -13.03 9.36
N GLN A 194 -4.56 -14.25 9.79
CA GLN A 194 -4.83 -14.55 11.20
C GLN A 194 -3.62 -14.22 12.08
N LYS A 195 -2.42 -14.66 11.69
CA LYS A 195 -1.18 -14.40 12.43
C LYS A 195 -0.89 -12.91 12.56
N ALA A 196 -0.97 -12.18 11.45
CA ALA A 196 -0.73 -10.73 11.43
C ALA A 196 -1.69 -9.97 12.34
N ILE A 197 -3.00 -10.25 12.27
CA ILE A 197 -4.01 -9.60 13.12
C ILE A 197 -3.80 -9.95 14.59
N LEU A 198 -3.53 -11.22 14.93
CA LEU A 198 -3.26 -11.63 16.30
C LEU A 198 -2.02 -10.94 16.88
N HIS A 199 -0.96 -10.82 16.07
CA HIS A 199 0.26 -10.13 16.47
C HIS A 199 -0.01 -8.65 16.76
N LEU A 200 -0.66 -7.94 15.83
CA LEU A 200 -0.95 -6.52 15.99
C LEU A 200 -1.91 -6.25 17.18
N ARG A 201 -2.90 -7.11 17.38
CA ARG A 201 -3.86 -6.99 18.49
C ARG A 201 -3.27 -7.23 19.87
N LYS A 202 -2.10 -7.88 19.96
CA LYS A 202 -1.41 -8.08 21.23
C LYS A 202 -1.16 -6.75 21.94
N ASP A 203 -0.76 -5.74 21.16
CA ASP A 203 -0.43 -4.41 21.66
C ASP A 203 -1.54 -3.40 21.39
N TYR A 204 -2.42 -3.66 20.40
CA TYR A 204 -3.51 -2.76 20.00
C TYR A 204 -4.87 -3.47 19.95
N PRO A 205 -5.56 -3.65 21.10
CA PRO A 205 -6.87 -4.31 21.16
C PRO A 205 -7.98 -3.64 20.33
N ILE A 206 -7.79 -2.36 19.97
CA ILE A 206 -8.69 -1.56 19.12
C ILE A 206 -8.80 -2.08 17.69
N VAL A 207 -7.75 -2.74 17.17
CA VAL A 207 -7.75 -3.33 15.82
C VAL A 207 -8.77 -4.44 15.76
N GLN A 208 -9.63 -4.52 14.75
CA GLN A 208 -10.68 -5.54 14.67
C GLN A 208 -10.12 -6.98 14.76
N PRO A 209 -10.78 -7.90 15.50
CA PRO A 209 -10.32 -9.28 15.64
C PRO A 209 -10.41 -10.03 14.32
N TYR A 210 -9.51 -10.98 14.10
CA TYR A 210 -9.59 -11.88 12.95
C TYR A 210 -10.96 -12.58 12.95
N SER A 211 -11.59 -12.60 11.78
CA SER A 211 -12.81 -13.34 11.56
C SER A 211 -12.71 -14.16 10.29
N GLU A 212 -12.76 -15.49 10.43
CA GLU A 212 -12.67 -16.40 9.29
C GLU A 212 -13.88 -16.26 8.35
N THR A 213 -15.07 -15.98 8.90
CA THR A 213 -16.26 -15.65 8.11
C THR A 213 -16.04 -14.41 7.25
N GLN A 214 -15.48 -13.34 7.84
CA GLN A 214 -15.24 -12.09 7.13
C GLN A 214 -14.17 -12.26 6.04
N ALA A 215 -13.07 -12.95 6.35
CA ALA A 215 -12.00 -13.22 5.40
C ALA A 215 -12.51 -14.07 4.21
N CYS A 216 -13.26 -15.14 4.48
CA CYS A 216 -13.86 -15.98 3.45
C CYS A 216 -14.90 -15.23 2.61
N PHE A 217 -15.72 -14.37 3.23
CA PHE A 217 -16.66 -13.52 2.51
C PHE A 217 -15.92 -12.64 1.49
N TRP A 218 -14.88 -11.93 1.91
CA TRP A 218 -14.15 -11.02 1.03
C TRP A 218 -13.37 -11.74 -0.07
N LEU A 219 -12.76 -12.90 0.21
CA LEU A 219 -12.14 -13.73 -0.82
C LEU A 219 -13.15 -14.15 -1.89
N LYS A 220 -14.35 -14.57 -1.48
CA LYS A 220 -15.43 -14.95 -2.40
C LYS A 220 -15.98 -13.75 -3.16
N TYR A 221 -16.21 -12.62 -2.48
CA TYR A 221 -16.68 -11.37 -3.10
C TYR A 221 -15.71 -10.87 -4.16
N MET A 222 -14.40 -10.96 -3.93
CA MET A 222 -13.36 -10.61 -4.89
C MET A 222 -13.15 -11.68 -5.99
N GLY A 223 -13.80 -12.84 -5.86
CA GLY A 223 -13.84 -13.90 -6.87
C GLY A 223 -12.65 -14.84 -6.85
N VAL A 224 -12.18 -15.29 -5.67
CA VAL A 224 -11.09 -16.27 -5.57
C VAL A 224 -11.36 -17.57 -6.34
N ASP A 225 -12.63 -17.98 -6.44
CA ASP A 225 -13.06 -19.21 -7.11
C ASP A 225 -13.26 -19.07 -8.63
N LEU A 226 -13.21 -17.85 -9.17
CA LEU A 226 -13.43 -17.63 -10.60
C LEU A 226 -12.23 -18.17 -11.40
N PRO A 227 -12.44 -19.10 -12.34
CA PRO A 227 -11.36 -19.69 -13.11
C PRO A 227 -10.82 -18.69 -14.16
N GLY A 228 -9.51 -18.73 -14.36
CA GLY A 228 -8.82 -18.02 -15.43
C GLY A 228 -8.21 -16.66 -15.02
N PRO A 229 -7.25 -16.15 -15.81
CA PRO A 229 -6.72 -14.81 -15.63
C PRO A 229 -7.85 -13.79 -15.84
N PHE A 230 -7.77 -12.62 -15.19
CA PHE A 230 -8.59 -11.48 -15.62
C PHE A 230 -8.36 -11.29 -17.12
N VAL A 231 -9.45 -11.17 -17.90
CA VAL A 231 -9.42 -11.07 -19.37
C VAL A 231 -8.65 -9.82 -19.86
N THR A 232 -8.25 -8.93 -18.95
CA THR A 232 -7.62 -7.64 -19.26
C THR A 232 -6.13 -7.63 -18.93
N LYS A 233 -5.35 -7.05 -19.85
CA LYS A 233 -3.92 -6.71 -19.69
C LYS A 233 -3.62 -5.95 -18.38
N GLY A 234 -4.63 -5.30 -17.80
CA GLY A 234 -4.55 -4.59 -16.53
C GLY A 234 -4.30 -5.46 -15.30
N ILE A 235 -4.30 -6.78 -15.41
CA ILE A 235 -3.98 -7.63 -14.26
C ILE A 235 -2.59 -7.32 -13.72
N TRP A 236 -1.61 -6.97 -14.57
CA TRP A 236 -0.22 -6.64 -14.22
C TRP A 236 0.00 -5.19 -13.80
N ASN A 237 -1.01 -4.32 -13.97
CA ASN A 237 -0.94 -2.93 -13.54
C ASN A 237 -0.71 -2.84 -12.01
N PRO A 238 -0.34 -1.66 -11.50
CA PRO A 238 -0.22 -1.46 -10.07
C PRO A 238 -1.53 -1.76 -9.30
N ASN A 239 -1.48 -1.91 -7.97
CA ASN A 239 -2.65 -2.30 -7.18
C ASN A 239 -3.60 -1.14 -6.90
N GLN A 240 -4.40 -0.76 -7.90
CA GLN A 240 -5.32 0.39 -7.88
C GLN A 240 -6.60 0.15 -7.06
N PHE A 241 -6.49 -0.49 -5.89
CA PHE A 241 -7.65 -0.85 -5.08
C PHE A 241 -8.40 0.39 -4.53
N GLY A 242 -7.68 1.38 -4.00
CA GLY A 242 -8.27 2.63 -3.51
C GLY A 242 -8.98 3.42 -4.62
N ILE A 243 -8.45 3.43 -5.83
CA ILE A 243 -9.06 4.01 -7.03
C ILE A 243 -10.39 3.29 -7.34
N PHE A 244 -10.40 1.95 -7.32
CA PHE A 244 -11.62 1.19 -7.56
C PHE A 244 -12.68 1.43 -6.48
N VAL A 245 -12.28 1.57 -5.21
CA VAL A 245 -13.19 1.96 -4.12
C VAL A 245 -13.76 3.36 -4.36
N ALA A 246 -12.91 4.34 -4.70
CA ALA A 246 -13.34 5.70 -4.99
C ALA A 246 -14.34 5.78 -6.17
N GLN A 247 -14.13 4.94 -7.19
CA GLN A 247 -15.02 4.80 -8.34
C GLN A 247 -16.28 3.97 -8.06
N GLY A 248 -16.49 3.50 -6.82
CA GLY A 248 -17.63 2.68 -6.44
C GLY A 248 -17.65 1.29 -7.11
N ALA A 249 -16.50 0.80 -7.59
CA ALA A 249 -16.38 -0.52 -8.20
C ALA A 249 -16.47 -1.66 -7.17
N PHE A 250 -16.15 -1.38 -5.90
CA PHE A 250 -16.32 -2.29 -4.79
C PHE A 250 -17.15 -1.64 -3.69
N ASP A 251 -18.16 -2.35 -3.21
CA ASP A 251 -18.93 -1.94 -2.05
C ASP A 251 -18.30 -2.54 -0.78
N MET A 252 -17.62 -1.70 0.01
CA MET A 252 -16.99 -2.10 1.30
C MET A 252 -18.01 -2.55 2.35
N TRP A 253 -19.30 -2.36 2.09
CA TRP A 253 -20.41 -2.74 2.95
C TRP A 253 -21.29 -3.84 2.33
N ALA A 254 -20.84 -4.48 1.24
CA ALA A 254 -21.60 -5.55 0.58
C ALA A 254 -21.99 -6.70 1.53
N TRP A 255 -21.22 -6.90 2.60
CA TRP A 255 -21.51 -7.90 3.62
C TRP A 255 -22.84 -7.66 4.34
N GLU A 256 -23.31 -6.40 4.45
CA GLU A 256 -24.58 -6.04 5.13
C GLU A 256 -25.82 -6.60 4.43
N ALA A 257 -25.69 -7.06 3.18
CA ALA A 257 -26.76 -7.77 2.49
C ALA A 257 -26.85 -9.24 2.89
N HIS A 258 -25.75 -9.83 3.37
CA HIS A 258 -25.62 -11.26 3.61
C HIS A 258 -25.55 -11.63 5.09
N TYR A 259 -25.04 -10.73 5.93
CA TYR A 259 -24.80 -10.99 7.34
C TYR A 259 -25.43 -9.92 8.23
N SER A 260 -26.12 -10.33 9.29
CA SER A 260 -26.48 -9.42 10.38
C SER A 260 -25.23 -9.01 11.16
N GLN A 261 -25.23 -7.82 11.77
CA GLN A 261 -24.12 -7.37 12.62
C GLN A 261 -23.79 -8.39 13.73
N GLY A 262 -24.83 -8.99 14.32
CA GLY A 262 -24.68 -9.97 15.40
C GLY A 262 -23.92 -11.22 14.96
N LEU A 263 -24.21 -11.75 13.77
CA LEU A 263 -23.46 -12.88 13.21
C LEU A 263 -22.06 -12.44 12.78
N TRP A 264 -21.95 -11.30 12.07
CA TRP A 264 -20.70 -10.77 11.53
C TRP A 264 -19.61 -10.56 12.59
N ASP A 265 -20.00 -10.11 13.78
CA ASP A 265 -19.10 -9.84 14.91
C ASP A 265 -18.97 -10.98 15.93
N SER A 266 -19.74 -12.06 15.74
CA SER A 266 -19.84 -13.18 16.69
C SER A 266 -18.50 -13.88 16.91
N ILE A 267 -18.35 -14.59 18.04
CA ILE A 267 -17.13 -15.37 18.32
C ILE A 267 -17.05 -16.56 17.37
N GLU A 268 -18.19 -17.16 17.05
CA GLU A 268 -18.33 -18.28 16.13
C GLU A 268 -17.83 -17.91 14.73
N ALA A 269 -18.14 -16.70 14.26
CA ALA A 269 -17.65 -16.17 12.97
C ALA A 269 -16.12 -16.10 12.91
N ARG A 270 -15.46 -16.00 14.07
CA ARG A 270 -14.00 -15.96 14.18
C ARG A 270 -13.33 -17.32 14.10
N ILE A 271 -14.04 -18.35 14.51
CA ILE A 271 -13.50 -19.71 14.60
C ILE A 271 -13.66 -20.45 13.26
N ALA A 272 -14.78 -20.24 12.58
CA ALA A 272 -15.08 -20.94 11.33
C ALA A 272 -15.92 -20.06 10.37
N PRO A 273 -15.89 -20.36 9.05
CA PRO A 273 -16.77 -19.70 8.09
C PRO A 273 -18.24 -20.04 8.37
N LEU A 274 -19.05 -19.03 8.68
CA LEU A 274 -20.48 -19.15 8.87
C LEU A 274 -21.25 -18.81 7.60
N LYS A 275 -22.40 -19.47 7.42
CA LYS A 275 -23.32 -19.16 6.31
C LYS A 275 -24.02 -17.81 6.55
N PRO A 276 -24.33 -17.07 5.48
CA PRO A 276 -25.20 -15.89 5.53
C PRO A 276 -26.51 -16.16 6.29
N ASP A 277 -26.90 -15.25 7.18
CA ASP A 277 -28.20 -15.25 7.87
C ASP A 277 -29.21 -14.28 7.25
N LEU A 278 -28.77 -13.46 6.29
CA LEU A 278 -29.62 -12.61 5.46
C LEU A 278 -29.70 -13.13 4.02
N ASP A 279 -30.71 -12.66 3.28
CA ASP A 279 -31.07 -13.17 1.95
C ASP A 279 -30.22 -12.63 0.79
N GLY A 280 -29.33 -11.67 1.03
CA GLY A 280 -28.51 -11.04 -0.01
C GLY A 280 -29.25 -10.03 -0.88
N THR A 281 -30.52 -9.70 -0.59
CA THR A 281 -31.34 -8.85 -1.46
C THR A 281 -31.23 -7.35 -1.16
N ARG A 282 -30.61 -6.98 -0.02
CA ARG A 282 -30.37 -5.58 0.33
C ARG A 282 -29.56 -4.93 -0.78
N LYS A 283 -30.12 -3.88 -1.38
CA LYS A 283 -29.43 -3.11 -2.43
C LYS A 283 -28.20 -2.41 -1.85
N SER A 284 -27.12 -2.43 -2.62
CA SER A 284 -25.95 -1.61 -2.32
C SER A 284 -26.31 -0.13 -2.34
N GLU A 285 -25.78 0.62 -1.38
CA GLU A 285 -25.86 2.08 -1.35
C GLU A 285 -24.70 2.72 -2.17
N VAL A 286 -23.75 1.91 -2.64
CA VAL A 286 -22.62 2.33 -3.45
C VAL A 286 -22.91 2.04 -4.91
N ASN A 287 -22.87 3.09 -5.73
CA ASN A 287 -23.01 2.97 -7.17
C ASN A 287 -21.65 3.18 -7.83
N SER A 288 -21.32 2.33 -8.81
CA SER A 288 -20.14 2.56 -9.63
C SER A 288 -20.37 3.77 -10.53
N TYR A 289 -19.36 4.62 -10.67
CA TYR A 289 -19.39 5.76 -11.59
C TYR A 289 -19.19 5.35 -13.06
N GLY A 290 -18.74 4.12 -13.32
CA GLY A 290 -18.40 3.67 -14.68
C GLY A 290 -17.25 4.47 -15.31
N TRP A 291 -16.97 4.19 -16.59
CA TRP A 291 -16.07 5.01 -17.40
C TRP A 291 -16.89 5.90 -18.35
N PRO A 292 -16.53 7.19 -18.54
CA PRO A 292 -15.48 7.94 -17.85
C PRO A 292 -15.88 8.32 -16.41
N ASP A 293 -14.93 8.25 -15.47
CA ASP A 293 -15.17 8.49 -14.03
C ASP A 293 -15.06 9.96 -13.61
N GLY A 294 -14.94 10.88 -14.58
CA GLY A 294 -14.79 12.31 -14.33
C GLY A 294 -13.52 12.70 -13.56
N GLY A 295 -12.51 11.83 -13.46
CA GLY A 295 -11.27 12.09 -12.71
C GLY A 295 -11.29 11.64 -11.25
N VAL A 296 -12.37 10.98 -10.79
CA VAL A 296 -12.50 10.46 -9.41
C VAL A 296 -11.31 9.59 -9.00
N GLY A 297 -10.85 8.70 -9.87
CA GLY A 297 -9.70 7.85 -9.60
C GLY A 297 -8.41 8.63 -9.42
N VAL A 298 -8.20 9.69 -10.21
CA VAL A 298 -7.03 10.56 -10.10
C VAL A 298 -7.07 11.32 -8.77
N HIS A 299 -8.23 11.85 -8.38
CA HIS A 299 -8.41 12.52 -7.09
C HIS A 299 -8.19 11.59 -5.89
N ALA A 300 -8.66 10.35 -5.95
CA ALA A 300 -8.41 9.37 -4.88
C ALA A 300 -6.91 9.06 -4.74
N TRP A 301 -6.23 8.93 -5.87
CA TRP A 301 -4.79 8.74 -5.89
C TRP A 301 -4.04 9.94 -5.30
N TRP A 302 -4.42 11.15 -5.70
CA TRP A 302 -3.90 12.39 -5.15
C TRP A 302 -4.13 12.54 -3.65
N ARG A 303 -5.25 12.03 -3.12
CA ARG A 303 -5.54 11.98 -1.67
C ARG A 303 -4.75 10.91 -0.90
N GLY A 304 -3.89 10.14 -1.56
CA GLY A 304 -3.10 9.08 -0.92
C GLY A 304 -3.92 7.82 -0.62
N TRP A 305 -5.02 7.55 -1.32
CA TRP A 305 -5.77 6.29 -1.11
C TRP A 305 -5.05 5.06 -1.65
N GLU A 306 -4.03 5.27 -2.47
CA GLU A 306 -3.14 4.24 -2.97
C GLU A 306 -1.77 4.31 -2.30
N PRO A 307 -1.38 3.28 -1.54
CA PRO A 307 -0.05 3.23 -0.99
C PRO A 307 0.99 2.87 -2.05
N GLU A 308 2.24 3.29 -1.82
CA GLU A 308 3.38 2.83 -2.62
C GLU A 308 3.70 1.36 -2.33
N LEU A 309 3.36 0.88 -1.12
CA LEU A 309 3.55 -0.50 -0.70
C LEU A 309 2.35 -1.03 0.11
N GLY A 310 2.04 -2.33 -0.09
CA GLY A 310 0.95 -3.00 0.61
C GLY A 310 1.09 -3.00 2.14
N SER A 311 -0.01 -3.35 2.80
CA SER A 311 -0.07 -3.53 4.25
C SER A 311 0.83 -4.68 4.70
N GLN A 312 0.99 -4.81 6.02
CA GLN A 312 1.79 -5.90 6.60
C GLN A 312 1.24 -7.27 6.20
N GLU A 313 -0.08 -7.45 6.24
CA GLU A 313 -0.78 -8.68 5.85
C GLU A 313 -0.57 -9.02 4.38
N GLU A 314 -0.52 -8.02 3.51
CA GLU A 314 -0.26 -8.22 2.08
C GLU A 314 1.18 -8.67 1.82
N ILE A 315 2.16 -8.10 2.52
CA ILE A 315 3.58 -8.49 2.41
C ILE A 315 3.80 -9.90 2.98
N GLU A 316 3.21 -10.21 4.13
CA GLU A 316 3.27 -11.55 4.74
C GLU A 316 2.69 -12.62 3.81
N PHE A 317 1.52 -12.34 3.23
CA PHE A 317 0.90 -13.23 2.24
C PHE A 317 1.80 -13.44 1.02
N LEU A 318 2.29 -12.37 0.41
CA LEU A 318 3.15 -12.45 -0.79
C LEU A 318 4.47 -13.19 -0.49
N THR A 319 5.03 -12.98 0.70
CA THR A 319 6.22 -13.70 1.17
C THR A 319 5.95 -15.18 1.33
N ALA A 320 4.85 -15.55 2.00
CA ALA A 320 4.50 -16.95 2.20
C ALA A 320 4.22 -17.66 0.87
N VAL A 321 3.59 -16.99 -0.09
CA VAL A 321 3.43 -17.51 -1.46
C VAL A 321 4.78 -17.70 -2.13
N ALA A 322 5.65 -16.69 -2.11
CA ALA A 322 6.95 -16.77 -2.77
C ALA A 322 7.82 -17.91 -2.22
N VAL A 323 7.85 -18.06 -0.90
CA VAL A 323 8.55 -19.16 -0.23
C VAL A 323 7.96 -20.52 -0.63
N LYS A 324 6.63 -20.63 -0.68
CA LYS A 324 5.96 -21.88 -1.06
C LYS A 324 6.22 -22.24 -2.52
N GLU A 325 6.26 -21.25 -3.41
CA GLU A 325 6.55 -21.45 -4.83
C GLU A 325 7.99 -21.95 -5.05
N THR A 326 8.93 -21.55 -4.20
CA THR A 326 10.35 -21.93 -4.32
C THR A 326 10.74 -23.11 -3.45
N GLU A 327 9.81 -23.66 -2.67
CA GLU A 327 10.09 -24.72 -1.71
C GLU A 327 10.61 -25.98 -2.41
N ALA A 328 11.77 -26.48 -1.97
CA ALA A 328 12.43 -27.67 -2.50
C ALA A 328 12.77 -27.64 -4.02
N ILE A 329 12.81 -26.46 -4.63
CA ILE A 329 13.23 -26.31 -6.03
C ILE A 329 14.75 -26.18 -6.10
N ASP A 330 15.37 -27.02 -6.93
CA ASP A 330 16.77 -26.83 -7.30
C ASP A 330 16.91 -25.53 -8.10
N VAL A 331 17.86 -24.67 -7.69
CA VAL A 331 18.18 -23.40 -8.33
C VAL A 331 18.53 -23.56 -9.82
N SER A 332 18.98 -24.74 -10.25
CA SER A 332 19.20 -25.04 -11.67
C SER A 332 17.91 -25.05 -12.50
N ASN A 333 16.76 -25.29 -11.86
CA ASN A 333 15.43 -25.50 -12.45
C ASN A 333 14.46 -24.33 -12.23
N LEU A 334 14.97 -23.12 -11.99
CA LEU A 334 14.12 -21.95 -11.77
C LEU A 334 13.32 -21.56 -13.03
N ASP A 335 11.99 -21.52 -12.91
CA ASP A 335 11.09 -20.87 -13.86
C ASP A 335 11.13 -19.34 -13.74
N TYR A 336 11.90 -18.67 -14.59
CA TYR A 336 11.99 -17.21 -14.63
C TYR A 336 10.73 -16.51 -15.18
N THR A 337 9.70 -17.27 -15.55
CA THR A 337 8.34 -16.75 -15.68
C THR A 337 7.65 -16.60 -14.32
N MET A 338 8.31 -16.82 -13.18
CA MET A 338 7.78 -16.61 -11.82
C MET A 338 8.62 -15.59 -11.05
N ARG A 339 7.97 -14.65 -10.34
CA ARG A 339 8.68 -13.56 -9.65
C ARG A 339 9.50 -14.10 -8.47
N SER A 340 8.92 -15.01 -7.70
CA SER A 340 9.57 -15.72 -6.61
C SER A 340 10.86 -16.41 -7.06
N HIS A 341 10.83 -17.10 -8.20
CA HIS A 341 12.00 -17.74 -8.79
C HIS A 341 13.04 -16.73 -9.29
N MET A 342 12.62 -15.62 -9.90
CA MET A 342 13.54 -14.54 -10.27
C MET A 342 14.26 -13.97 -9.04
N LEU A 343 13.52 -13.72 -7.96
CA LEU A 343 14.07 -13.22 -6.69
C LEU A 343 15.03 -14.24 -6.06
N LEU A 344 14.68 -15.52 -6.05
CA LEU A 344 15.56 -16.59 -5.58
C LEU A 344 16.84 -16.69 -6.43
N GLY A 345 16.74 -16.55 -7.75
CA GLY A 345 17.88 -16.53 -8.66
C GLY A 345 18.81 -15.34 -8.41
N VAL A 346 18.26 -14.15 -8.16
CA VAL A 346 19.06 -12.98 -7.75
C VAL A 346 19.72 -13.21 -6.38
N MET A 347 18.97 -13.77 -5.43
CA MET A 347 19.50 -14.11 -4.11
C MET A 347 20.70 -15.05 -4.24
N ARG A 348 20.60 -16.10 -5.06
CA ARG A 348 21.73 -17.01 -5.36
C ARG A 348 22.91 -16.25 -5.95
N ALA A 349 22.68 -15.40 -6.95
CA ALA A 349 23.75 -14.66 -7.62
C ALA A 349 24.52 -13.72 -6.66
N ALA A 350 23.92 -13.33 -5.53
CA ALA A 350 24.62 -12.55 -4.52
C ALA A 350 25.78 -13.31 -3.84
N PHE A 351 25.67 -14.65 -3.72
CA PHE A 351 26.68 -15.55 -3.13
C PHE A 351 27.78 -16.00 -4.11
N GLU A 352 27.62 -15.74 -5.41
CA GLU A 352 28.55 -16.25 -6.42
C GLU A 352 29.82 -15.41 -6.56
N THR A 353 30.96 -16.10 -6.66
CA THR A 353 32.28 -15.49 -6.87
C THR A 353 32.48 -15.04 -8.33
N GLU A 354 31.98 -15.79 -9.31
CA GLU A 354 31.91 -15.41 -10.73
C GLU A 354 30.66 -14.56 -11.05
N ARG A 355 30.40 -13.54 -10.23
CA ARG A 355 29.16 -12.76 -10.28
C ARG A 355 28.81 -12.25 -11.68
N GLY A 356 29.79 -11.78 -12.46
CA GLY A 356 29.56 -11.26 -13.81
C GLY A 356 28.95 -12.28 -14.77
N LYS A 357 29.37 -13.55 -14.72
CA LYS A 357 28.86 -14.62 -15.59
C LYS A 357 27.46 -15.04 -15.19
N HIS A 358 27.23 -15.23 -13.89
CA HIS A 358 25.90 -15.57 -13.36
C HIS A 358 24.88 -14.47 -13.61
N MET A 359 25.29 -13.21 -13.53
CA MET A 359 24.41 -12.08 -13.85
C MET A 359 24.00 -12.05 -15.32
N GLN A 360 24.92 -12.36 -16.26
CA GLN A 360 24.56 -12.45 -17.68
C GLN A 360 23.62 -13.62 -17.97
N ASP A 361 23.84 -14.80 -17.36
CA ASP A 361 22.92 -15.94 -17.50
C ASP A 361 21.53 -15.60 -16.92
N LEU A 362 21.49 -15.01 -15.72
CA LEU A 362 20.25 -14.57 -15.08
C LEU A 362 19.50 -13.55 -15.93
N LYS A 363 20.22 -12.54 -16.46
CA LYS A 363 19.66 -11.55 -17.38
C LYS A 363 19.06 -12.23 -18.61
N TRP A 364 19.82 -13.11 -19.26
CA TRP A 364 19.36 -13.85 -20.43
C TRP A 364 18.04 -14.59 -20.13
N ARG A 365 18.02 -15.42 -19.07
CA ARG A 365 16.83 -16.22 -18.71
C ARG A 365 15.61 -15.36 -18.35
N ILE A 366 15.80 -14.24 -17.66
CA ILE A 366 14.71 -13.30 -17.33
C ILE A 366 14.15 -12.64 -18.61
N THR A 367 15.02 -12.28 -19.54
CA THR A 367 14.61 -11.66 -20.81
C THR A 367 13.92 -12.65 -21.74
N GLU A 368 14.42 -13.89 -21.80
CA GLU A 368 13.81 -14.99 -22.56
C GLU A 368 12.43 -15.35 -22.03
N ALA A 369 12.24 -15.34 -20.71
CA ALA A 369 10.94 -15.49 -20.06
C ALA A 369 9.95 -14.36 -20.39
N GLY A 370 10.41 -13.25 -20.99
CA GLY A 370 9.59 -12.14 -21.46
C GLY A 370 8.99 -11.27 -20.36
N ARG A 371 9.37 -11.50 -19.09
CA ARG A 371 8.87 -10.81 -17.90
C ARG A 371 9.43 -9.40 -17.75
N ILE A 372 10.68 -9.17 -18.16
CA ILE A 372 11.33 -7.86 -18.12
C ILE A 372 11.96 -7.60 -19.50
N ASP A 373 11.95 -6.33 -19.91
CA ASP A 373 12.64 -5.92 -21.14
C ASP A 373 14.16 -6.10 -21.00
N GLU A 374 14.84 -6.46 -22.08
CA GLU A 374 16.31 -6.55 -22.10
C GLU A 374 16.99 -5.24 -21.67
N SER A 375 16.43 -4.10 -22.06
CA SER A 375 16.91 -2.77 -21.66
C SER A 375 16.79 -2.49 -20.16
N ARG A 376 15.92 -3.22 -19.44
CA ARG A 376 15.62 -3.00 -18.02
C ARG A 376 16.07 -4.14 -17.11
N ALA A 377 16.31 -5.33 -17.65
CA ALA A 377 16.63 -6.52 -16.89
C ALA A 377 17.91 -6.33 -16.04
N GLU A 378 18.95 -5.71 -16.62
CA GLU A 378 20.18 -5.41 -15.88
C GLU A 378 19.91 -4.49 -14.69
N GLN A 379 19.22 -3.36 -14.92
CA GLN A 379 18.88 -2.41 -13.86
C GLN A 379 18.06 -3.09 -12.75
N TRP A 380 17.05 -3.86 -13.13
CA TRP A 380 16.20 -4.59 -12.17
C TRP A 380 17.03 -5.55 -11.30
N ILE A 381 17.92 -6.35 -11.91
CA ILE A 381 18.79 -7.28 -11.19
C ILE A 381 19.70 -6.52 -10.22
N GLN A 382 20.31 -5.41 -10.65
CA GLN A 382 21.15 -4.58 -9.79
C GLN A 382 20.38 -4.02 -8.59
N GLU A 383 19.16 -3.54 -8.83
CA GLU A 383 18.29 -3.00 -7.77
C GLU A 383 17.89 -4.07 -6.75
N VAL A 384 17.54 -5.28 -7.21
CA VAL A 384 17.25 -6.40 -6.29
C VAL A 384 18.51 -6.82 -5.53
N LEU A 385 19.66 -6.89 -6.20
CA LEU A 385 20.94 -7.21 -5.56
C LEU A 385 21.34 -6.18 -4.49
N MET A 386 21.09 -4.89 -4.71
CA MET A 386 21.35 -3.85 -3.71
C MET A 386 20.57 -4.09 -2.42
N VAL A 387 19.36 -4.64 -2.52
CA VAL A 387 18.54 -5.00 -1.37
C VAL A 387 19.00 -6.29 -0.70
N MET A 388 19.38 -7.31 -1.48
CA MET A 388 19.72 -8.65 -0.96
C MET A 388 21.14 -8.77 -0.41
N LYS A 389 22.12 -8.05 -0.98
CA LYS A 389 23.54 -8.15 -0.58
C LYS A 389 23.81 -8.00 0.92
N PRO A 390 23.21 -7.02 1.64
CA PRO A 390 23.48 -6.86 3.07
C PRO A 390 23.05 -8.05 3.93
N TYR A 391 22.09 -8.86 3.47
CA TYR A 391 21.64 -10.06 4.19
C TYR A 391 22.60 -11.23 3.97
N VAL A 392 23.13 -11.35 2.75
CA VAL A 392 24.15 -12.35 2.41
C VAL A 392 25.43 -12.10 3.19
N GLN A 393 25.90 -10.85 3.20
CA GLN A 393 27.14 -10.43 3.89
C GLN A 393 27.13 -10.58 5.41
N LYS A 394 25.95 -10.76 6.02
CA LYS A 394 25.80 -11.00 7.45
C LYS A 394 25.90 -12.47 7.82
N LEU A 395 25.89 -13.38 6.84
CA LEU A 395 26.06 -14.80 7.08
C LEU A 395 27.56 -15.08 7.25
N ASP A 396 27.91 -15.82 8.30
CA ASP A 396 29.29 -15.95 8.78
C ASP A 396 30.32 -16.42 7.72
N ASP A 397 29.88 -17.07 6.66
CA ASP A 397 30.75 -17.62 5.60
C ASP A 397 30.51 -17.06 4.19
N ASP A 398 29.53 -16.18 3.96
CA ASP A 398 29.10 -15.78 2.59
C ASP A 398 28.79 -16.99 1.68
N VAL A 399 28.48 -18.15 2.27
CA VAL A 399 28.21 -19.41 1.56
C VAL A 399 26.71 -19.60 1.41
N TRP A 400 26.30 -20.00 0.19
CA TRP A 400 24.91 -20.33 -0.08
C TRP A 400 24.40 -21.44 0.84
N PRO A 401 23.23 -21.30 1.49
CA PRO A 401 22.75 -22.31 2.42
C PRO A 401 22.53 -23.67 1.74
N ALA A 402 23.06 -24.74 2.33
CA ALA A 402 23.00 -26.08 1.74
C ALA A 402 21.59 -26.70 1.85
N ALA A 403 20.87 -26.44 2.94
CA ALA A 403 19.52 -26.93 3.15
C ALA A 403 18.47 -26.03 2.48
N ALA A 404 17.45 -26.63 1.87
CA ALA A 404 16.37 -25.88 1.22
C ALA A 404 15.54 -25.06 2.23
N GLU A 405 15.47 -25.53 3.47
CA GLU A 405 14.81 -24.85 4.59
C GLU A 405 15.53 -23.53 4.94
N ASP A 406 16.86 -23.55 5.00
CA ASP A 406 17.66 -22.36 5.31
C ASP A 406 17.59 -21.33 4.17
N GLN A 407 17.56 -21.81 2.91
CA GLN A 407 17.34 -20.95 1.74
C GLN A 407 15.95 -20.28 1.81
N SER A 408 14.93 -21.05 2.18
CA SER A 408 13.56 -20.58 2.32
C SER A 408 13.40 -19.58 3.46
N GLU A 409 14.09 -19.79 4.58
CA GLU A 409 14.07 -18.88 5.73
C GLU A 409 14.80 -17.57 5.43
N LEU A 410 15.96 -17.64 4.76
CA LEU A 410 16.67 -16.44 4.30
C LEU A 410 15.81 -15.63 3.33
N LEU A 411 15.21 -16.29 2.33
CA LEU A 411 14.31 -15.64 1.38
C LEU A 411 13.12 -15.00 2.11
N ARG A 412 12.51 -15.70 3.06
CA ARG A 412 11.41 -15.18 3.89
C ARG A 412 11.84 -13.91 4.62
N HIS A 413 12.97 -13.94 5.32
CA HIS A 413 13.46 -12.83 6.11
C HIS A 413 13.70 -11.58 5.25
N ILE A 414 14.38 -11.76 4.10
CA ILE A 414 14.64 -10.67 3.15
C ILE A 414 13.32 -10.05 2.65
N LEU A 415 12.37 -10.89 2.21
CA LEU A 415 11.12 -10.44 1.60
C LEU A 415 10.18 -9.76 2.61
N MET A 416 10.18 -10.23 3.86
CA MET A 416 9.43 -9.60 4.96
C MET A 416 9.91 -8.18 5.25
N GLU A 417 11.22 -7.96 5.31
CA GLU A 417 11.78 -6.63 5.57
C GLU A 417 11.79 -5.74 4.32
N ASN A 418 11.67 -6.34 3.14
CA ASN A 418 11.78 -5.66 1.85
C ASN A 418 10.61 -5.97 0.92
N GLY A 419 9.39 -5.72 1.39
CA GLY A 419 8.16 -5.89 0.61
C GLY A 419 8.17 -5.15 -0.74
N GLN A 420 9.00 -4.13 -0.92
CA GLN A 420 9.21 -3.48 -2.22
C GLN A 420 9.77 -4.43 -3.30
N LEU A 421 10.37 -5.55 -2.91
CA LEU A 421 10.76 -6.62 -3.83
C LEU A 421 9.56 -7.33 -4.46
N PHE A 422 8.36 -7.16 -3.90
CA PHE A 422 7.09 -7.49 -4.54
C PHE A 422 6.42 -6.31 -5.22
N ALA A 423 6.97 -5.09 -5.10
CA ALA A 423 6.34 -3.88 -5.61
C ALA A 423 5.98 -4.06 -7.09
N ARG A 424 4.73 -3.75 -7.36
CA ARG A 424 4.07 -3.78 -8.69
C ARG A 424 3.92 -2.37 -9.23
N TRP A 425 4.68 -1.43 -8.65
CA TRP A 425 4.47 0.00 -8.77
C TRP A 425 5.66 0.63 -9.47
N LYS A 426 5.36 1.42 -10.49
CA LYS A 426 6.19 2.59 -10.76
C LYS A 426 5.95 3.50 -9.57
N LEU A 427 6.98 3.79 -8.77
CA LEU A 427 6.89 4.92 -7.85
C LEU A 427 6.53 6.16 -8.69
N SER A 428 6.04 7.22 -8.05
CA SER A 428 5.85 8.52 -8.71
C SER A 428 6.96 8.77 -9.76
N PRO A 429 6.70 9.26 -10.99
CA PRO A 429 7.74 9.57 -11.97
C PRO A 429 8.95 10.34 -11.42
N VAL A 430 8.79 11.02 -10.27
CA VAL A 430 9.85 11.74 -9.55
C VAL A 430 10.61 10.92 -8.49
N SER A 431 10.08 9.78 -8.06
CA SER A 431 10.69 8.93 -7.04
C SER A 431 11.84 8.12 -7.63
N LYS A 432 13.02 8.33 -7.05
CA LYS A 432 14.30 7.82 -7.57
C LYS A 432 14.71 6.47 -6.99
N GLU A 433 13.91 5.88 -6.09
CA GLU A 433 14.51 4.92 -5.15
C GLU A 433 14.63 3.48 -5.66
N PHE A 434 13.71 2.89 -6.44
CA PHE A 434 13.91 1.62 -7.17
C PHE A 434 12.77 1.41 -8.21
N SER A 435 13.01 0.64 -9.28
CA SER A 435 12.04 0.29 -10.33
C SER A 435 11.92 -1.23 -10.57
N PHE A 436 10.96 -1.87 -9.89
CA PHE A 436 10.72 -3.31 -10.00
C PHE A 436 9.59 -3.73 -10.97
N GLU A 437 9.31 -2.93 -12.00
CA GLU A 437 8.19 -3.17 -12.92
C GLU A 437 8.35 -4.45 -13.75
N LEU A 438 7.27 -5.21 -13.88
CA LEU A 438 7.20 -6.45 -14.66
C LEU A 438 6.19 -6.29 -15.81
N LYS A 439 6.50 -6.89 -16.96
CA LYS A 439 5.57 -7.05 -18.08
C LYS A 439 4.58 -8.18 -17.80
N ALA A 440 3.46 -8.14 -18.53
CA ALA A 440 2.53 -9.26 -18.57
C ALA A 440 3.19 -10.52 -19.14
N ARG A 441 2.79 -11.70 -18.63
CA ARG A 441 3.15 -13.00 -19.25
C ARG A 441 2.59 -13.00 -20.68
N LYS A 442 3.45 -13.19 -21.67
CA LYS A 442 3.07 -13.28 -23.08
C LYS A 442 2.30 -14.56 -23.36
#